data_AF-A0A8C3D099-F1
#
_entry.id   AF-A0A8C3D099-F1
#
_cell.length_a   1.000
_cell.length_b   1.000
_cell.length_c   1.000
_cell.angle_alpha   90.00
_cell.angle_beta   90.00
_cell.angle_gamma   90.00
#
_symmetry.space_group_name_H-M   'P 1'
#
loop_
_entity.id
_entity.type
_entity.pdbx_description
1 polymer ?
#
loop_
_entity_poly.entity_id
_entity_poly.type
_entity_poly.pdbx_seq_one_letter_code
_entity_poly.pdbx_strand_id
1 'polypeptide(L)'
;MWLKSQILLLYCIASEVWMAKQLNSRRNLPWGLYSVEDRGSAGWDRLKRSLYQGKSCRIRGCCTGRNDDCSFNIASRAAICYCDQFCATGPPGPVDCCADYWDVCDNTVEPTRSDEPWPPPTSGCYKDGRYYGEGTIIKDNCNSCKCFQSNWKCSNEVCLVRPDLIQNINSGDYGWKADNYSQFWGMTLEEGFKKRLGTLPPSHSLLNMKEIPGSSPPEGKFPEFFAATYAWPEWIHDPLDQRNCGASWAFSTASVAADRIAIHSDGEITDNLSVQNLISCDTKNQHGCNGGSIDGAWRYLKTHGVVSYACYPSFWKHHLDPPGENHCYVSSEYGQNYTNGPCPNDLEKSNRLYRCGSHYRVSSKETDIMEEIMDKGPVQAIMKVYEDFFLYKEGIYRHSYKAGSKWKTHSVKLLGYPALWSMNCGVHYLTKMDRNRNSGFPMKTFFILIPENESQ
;
A
#
# COMPACT_ATOMS: atom_id res chain seq x y z
N MET A 1 -20.77 -2.84 37.52
CA MET A 1 -20.15 -2.88 36.18
C MET A 1 -19.37 -1.61 35.82
N TRP A 2 -19.80 -0.42 36.25
CA TRP A 2 -19.07 0.84 35.96
C TRP A 2 -17.69 0.98 36.63
N LEU A 3 -17.53 0.51 37.88
CA LEU A 3 -16.25 0.61 38.60
C LEU A 3 -15.12 -0.24 37.98
N LYS A 4 -15.45 -1.41 37.42
CA LYS A 4 -14.48 -2.31 36.79
C LYS A 4 -13.94 -1.75 35.47
N SER A 5 -14.78 -1.00 34.73
CA SER A 5 -14.39 -0.40 33.45
C SER A 5 -13.46 0.80 33.64
N GLN A 6 -13.63 1.58 34.71
CA GLN A 6 -12.70 2.68 35.05
C GLN A 6 -11.35 2.17 35.55
N ILE A 7 -11.31 1.06 36.29
CA ILE A 7 -10.05 0.45 36.76
C ILE A 7 -9.24 -0.12 35.58
N LEU A 8 -9.90 -0.71 34.58
CA LEU A 8 -9.28 -1.17 33.34
C LEU A 8 -8.70 -0.01 32.51
N LEU A 9 -9.45 1.10 32.38
CA LEU A 9 -8.97 2.27 31.66
C LEU A 9 -7.73 2.90 32.34
N LEU A 10 -7.72 2.94 33.67
CA LEU A 10 -6.59 3.42 34.45
C LEU A 10 -5.36 2.51 34.32
N TYR A 11 -5.56 1.19 34.21
CA TYR A 11 -4.46 0.24 33.98
C TYR A 11 -3.84 0.38 32.58
N CYS A 12 -4.66 0.62 31.55
CA CYS A 12 -4.19 0.87 30.19
C CYS A 12 -3.41 2.20 30.07
N ILE A 13 -3.86 3.25 30.75
CA ILE A 13 -3.14 4.54 30.74
C ILE A 13 -1.83 4.42 31.54
N ALA A 14 -1.82 3.68 32.65
CA ALA A 14 -0.62 3.48 33.45
C ALA A 14 0.46 2.66 32.72
N SER A 15 0.06 1.66 31.91
CA SER A 15 1.01 0.89 31.10
C SER A 15 1.62 1.72 29.96
N GLU A 16 0.83 2.58 29.30
CA GLU A 16 1.36 3.50 28.28
C GLU A 16 2.34 4.54 28.86
N VAL A 17 2.04 5.10 30.03
CA VAL A 17 2.90 6.09 30.69
C VAL A 17 4.22 5.46 31.19
N TRP A 18 4.17 4.22 31.68
CA TRP A 18 5.37 3.50 32.11
C TRP A 18 6.27 3.14 30.91
N MET A 19 5.68 2.70 29.79
CA MET A 19 6.38 2.43 28.54
C MET A 19 7.02 3.69 27.93
N ALA A 20 6.32 4.83 27.96
CA ALA A 20 6.85 6.11 27.46
C ALA A 20 8.04 6.63 28.29
N LYS A 21 8.04 6.39 29.61
CA LYS A 21 9.18 6.75 30.48
C LYS A 21 10.42 5.90 30.20
N GLN A 22 10.25 4.61 29.87
CA GLN A 22 11.35 3.72 29.53
C GLN A 22 12.01 4.11 28.19
N LEU A 23 11.20 4.60 27.25
CA LEU A 23 11.64 5.14 25.95
C LEU A 23 12.48 6.42 26.10
N ASN A 24 12.12 7.28 27.06
CA ASN A 24 12.84 8.54 27.30
C ASN A 24 14.18 8.32 28.02
N SER A 25 14.28 7.28 28.86
CA SER A 25 15.52 6.96 29.59
C SER A 25 16.64 6.43 28.68
N ARG A 26 16.32 5.94 27.47
CA ARG A 26 17.32 5.42 26.50
C ARG A 26 17.76 6.44 25.44
N ARG A 27 17.15 7.64 25.38
CA ARG A 27 17.51 8.71 24.41
C ARG A 27 18.55 9.70 24.91
N ASN A 28 18.94 9.65 26.18
CA ASN A 28 19.92 10.58 26.74
C ASN A 28 21.35 10.00 26.68
N LEU A 29 21.97 10.09 25.50
CA LEU A 29 23.42 10.17 25.34
C LEU A 29 23.74 11.32 24.36
N PRO A 30 24.69 12.23 24.69
CA PRO A 30 24.77 13.54 24.06
C PRO A 30 25.56 13.51 22.75
N TRP A 31 24.96 14.02 21.67
CA TRP A 31 25.67 14.36 20.42
C TRP A 31 26.23 15.78 20.52
N GLY A 32 27.55 15.88 20.60
CA GLY A 32 28.30 17.13 20.46
C GLY A 32 28.73 17.41 19.02
N LEU A 33 28.70 18.70 18.69
CA LEU A 33 29.43 19.44 17.64
C LEU A 33 29.32 18.96 16.18
N TYR A 34 28.70 19.80 15.34
CA TYR A 34 29.41 20.48 14.24
C TYR A 34 28.67 21.77 13.88
N SER A 35 29.31 22.90 14.14
CA SER A 35 29.01 24.22 13.58
C SER A 35 29.75 24.36 12.25
N VAL A 36 29.08 24.81 11.20
CA VAL A 36 29.75 25.42 10.05
C VAL A 36 29.03 26.71 9.69
N GLU A 37 29.81 27.78 9.72
CA GLU A 37 29.45 29.16 9.45
C GLU A 37 29.11 29.41 7.98
N ASP A 38 28.29 30.44 7.84
CA ASP A 38 27.74 31.07 6.66
C ASP A 38 28.78 31.93 5.90
N ARG A 39 28.70 31.97 4.56
CA ARG A 39 29.17 33.08 3.71
C ARG A 39 28.66 32.96 2.25
N GLY A 40 27.56 33.66 1.97
CA GLY A 40 27.56 34.70 0.92
C GLY A 40 26.90 34.44 -0.44
N SER A 41 25.62 34.87 -0.52
CA SER A 41 25.05 35.82 -1.52
C SER A 41 24.73 35.30 -2.94
N ALA A 42 23.58 35.54 -3.59
CA ALA A 42 22.32 36.26 -3.32
C ALA A 42 21.24 35.54 -4.17
N GLY A 43 20.03 35.32 -3.68
CA GLY A 43 18.95 36.28 -3.81
C GLY A 43 17.62 35.56 -4.07
N TRP A 44 16.63 35.87 -3.22
CA TRP A 44 15.22 35.41 -3.16
C TRP A 44 14.91 34.46 -1.99
N ASP A 45 15.09 35.00 -0.78
CA ASP A 45 14.34 34.58 0.39
C ASP A 45 12.84 34.80 0.14
N ARG A 46 12.10 33.71 -0.11
CA ARG A 46 10.68 33.69 0.24
C ARG A 46 10.60 33.74 1.75
N LEU A 47 10.55 34.96 2.27
CA LEU A 47 10.00 35.29 3.57
C LEU A 47 8.81 34.36 3.83
N LYS A 48 8.94 33.50 4.85
CA LYS A 48 7.84 32.80 5.48
C LYS A 48 6.80 33.86 5.84
N ARG A 49 5.79 34.05 4.98
CA ARG A 49 4.63 34.88 5.31
C ARG A 49 3.98 34.21 6.50
N SER A 50 4.10 34.88 7.64
CA SER A 50 3.31 34.66 8.83
C SER A 50 1.86 34.36 8.47
N LEU A 51 1.32 33.29 9.07
CA LEU A 51 -0.10 32.97 9.14
C LEU A 51 -0.84 34.13 9.81
N TYR A 52 -1.14 35.19 9.06
CA TYR A 52 -2.12 36.20 9.47
C TYR A 52 -3.49 35.74 8.96
N GLN A 53 -4.25 35.09 9.84
CA GLN A 53 -5.69 35.00 9.70
C GLN A 53 -6.29 36.39 9.96
N GLY A 54 -6.47 37.18 8.90
CA GLY A 54 -7.16 38.47 9.02
C GLY A 54 -7.00 39.38 7.81
N LYS A 55 -8.13 39.98 7.38
CA LYS A 55 -8.30 40.97 6.30
C LYS A 55 -7.23 42.07 6.36
N SER A 56 -6.26 42.05 5.44
CA SER A 56 -5.02 42.86 5.54
C SER A 56 -5.21 44.36 5.28
N CYS A 57 -6.22 44.74 4.48
CA CYS A 57 -6.48 46.14 4.13
C CYS A 57 -7.06 46.97 5.27
N ARG A 58 -7.68 46.34 6.27
CA ARG A 58 -8.35 47.04 7.37
C ARG A 58 -7.38 47.85 8.25
N ILE A 59 -6.09 47.54 8.18
CA ILE A 59 -5.04 48.15 9.01
C ILE A 59 -4.25 49.24 8.26
N ARG A 60 -4.08 49.11 6.93
CA ARG A 60 -3.20 50.00 6.14
C ARG A 60 -3.85 50.67 4.91
N GLY A 61 -5.14 50.43 4.68
CA GLY A 61 -5.85 50.84 3.46
C GLY A 61 -5.60 49.87 2.31
N CYS A 62 -6.62 49.65 1.47
CA CYS A 62 -6.50 48.79 0.29
C CYS A 62 -5.81 49.52 -0.87
N CYS A 63 -5.05 48.76 -1.66
CA CYS A 63 -4.69 49.17 -3.02
C CYS A 63 -5.97 49.34 -3.86
N THR A 64 -5.91 50.20 -4.89
CA THR A 64 -7.03 50.41 -5.83
C THR A 64 -7.46 49.07 -6.45
N GLY A 65 -8.76 48.77 -6.36
CA GLY A 65 -9.35 47.53 -6.89
C GLY A 65 -9.42 46.35 -5.90
N ARG A 66 -8.70 46.40 -4.77
CA ARG A 66 -8.73 45.34 -3.74
C ARG A 66 -9.89 45.56 -2.76
N ASN A 67 -10.62 44.48 -2.47
CA ASN A 67 -11.75 44.43 -1.57
C ASN A 67 -11.68 43.17 -0.69
N ASP A 68 -11.29 43.34 0.57
CA ASP A 68 -11.16 42.21 1.49
C ASP A 68 -12.49 41.50 1.84
N ASP A 69 -13.63 42.10 1.50
CA ASP A 69 -14.95 41.45 1.63
C ASP A 69 -15.29 40.54 0.43
N CYS A 70 -14.61 40.69 -0.72
CA CYS A 70 -14.66 39.69 -1.81
C CYS A 70 -13.48 38.73 -1.65
N SER A 71 -13.62 37.81 -0.70
CA SER A 71 -12.63 36.77 -0.46
C SER A 71 -13.26 35.42 -0.15
N PHE A 72 -12.56 34.36 -0.53
CA PHE A 72 -13.00 32.98 -0.29
C PHE A 72 -11.93 32.21 0.49
N ASN A 73 -12.36 31.46 1.49
CA ASN A 73 -11.47 30.68 2.34
C ASN A 73 -11.29 29.27 1.77
N ILE A 74 -10.07 28.95 1.34
CA ILE A 74 -9.71 27.62 0.87
C ILE A 74 -9.27 26.80 2.08
N ALA A 75 -10.25 26.19 2.75
CA ALA A 75 -10.05 25.42 3.98
C ALA A 75 -8.99 24.30 3.83
N SER A 76 -8.91 23.68 2.65
CA SER A 76 -7.93 22.62 2.34
C SER A 76 -6.47 23.10 2.30
N ARG A 77 -6.24 24.41 2.18
CA ARG A 77 -4.89 25.03 2.13
C ARG A 77 -4.66 26.06 3.25
N ALA A 78 -5.61 26.20 4.17
CA ALA A 78 -5.58 27.22 5.23
C ALA A 78 -5.23 28.63 4.71
N ALA A 79 -5.74 28.99 3.53
CA ALA A 79 -5.43 30.24 2.84
C ALA A 79 -6.72 30.94 2.38
N ILE A 80 -6.64 32.27 2.21
CA ILE A 80 -7.73 33.09 1.69
C ILE A 80 -7.31 33.59 0.30
N CYS A 81 -8.17 33.41 -0.69
CA CYS A 81 -8.01 34.00 -2.01
C CYS A 81 -9.02 35.15 -2.20
N TYR A 82 -8.71 36.09 -3.08
CA TYR A 82 -9.54 37.27 -3.36
C TYR A 82 -10.12 37.21 -4.77
N CYS A 83 -11.34 37.74 -4.93
CA CYS A 83 -12.15 37.69 -6.15
C CYS A 83 -12.48 39.09 -6.71
N ASP A 84 -11.69 40.10 -6.38
CA ASP A 84 -11.99 41.50 -6.67
C ASP A 84 -11.26 42.04 -7.90
N GLN A 85 -11.54 43.29 -8.28
CA GLN A 85 -10.98 43.94 -9.46
C GLN A 85 -9.45 44.09 -9.42
N PHE A 86 -8.81 43.90 -8.27
CA PHE A 86 -7.35 43.85 -8.18
C PHE A 86 -6.79 42.74 -9.08
N CYS A 87 -7.49 41.61 -9.15
CA CYS A 87 -7.07 40.45 -9.95
C CYS A 87 -7.14 40.69 -11.47
N ALA A 88 -7.87 41.72 -11.94
CA ALA A 88 -7.91 42.12 -13.35
C ALA A 88 -6.74 43.03 -13.77
N THR A 89 -5.99 43.59 -12.82
CA THR A 89 -4.99 44.65 -13.11
C THR A 89 -3.53 44.17 -13.18
N GLY A 90 -3.29 42.84 -13.08
CA GLY A 90 -1.95 42.25 -13.10
C GLY A 90 -1.79 41.11 -14.09
N PRO A 91 -0.54 40.77 -14.48
CA PRO A 91 -0.28 39.58 -15.31
C PRO A 91 -0.78 38.31 -14.61
N PRO A 92 -1.19 37.25 -15.35
CA PRO A 92 -1.79 36.04 -14.77
C PRO A 92 -0.84 35.42 -13.75
N GLY A 93 -1.18 35.51 -12.47
CA GLY A 93 -0.35 35.03 -11.36
C GLY A 93 -0.08 35.92 -10.14
N PRO A 94 -0.90 36.92 -9.74
CA PRO A 94 -0.84 37.40 -8.37
C PRO A 94 -1.23 36.24 -7.43
N VAL A 95 -0.37 35.95 -6.46
CA VAL A 95 -0.45 34.76 -5.59
C VAL A 95 -1.72 34.71 -4.72
N ASP A 96 -2.40 35.85 -4.57
CA ASP A 96 -3.54 36.02 -3.66
C ASP A 96 -4.91 35.94 -4.37
N CYS A 97 -4.97 35.81 -5.69
CA CYS A 97 -6.23 35.71 -6.45
C CYS A 97 -6.83 34.30 -6.43
N CYS A 98 -8.16 34.20 -6.44
CA CYS A 98 -8.83 32.93 -6.58
C CYS A 98 -8.56 32.33 -7.96
N ALA A 99 -8.36 31.01 -8.01
CA ALA A 99 -7.90 30.33 -9.23
C ALA A 99 -8.90 30.42 -10.40
N ASP A 100 -10.17 30.62 -10.10
CA ASP A 100 -11.30 30.74 -11.02
C ASP A 100 -11.62 32.20 -11.40
N TYR A 101 -10.92 33.19 -10.83
CA TYR A 101 -11.23 34.61 -11.06
C TYR A 101 -11.24 34.99 -12.55
N TRP A 102 -10.19 34.63 -13.30
CA TRP A 102 -10.09 34.97 -14.72
C TRP A 102 -11.17 34.30 -15.56
N ASP A 103 -11.54 33.06 -15.22
CA ASP A 103 -12.58 32.31 -15.94
C ASP A 103 -13.99 32.89 -15.68
N VAL A 104 -14.24 33.42 -14.48
CA VAL A 104 -15.55 33.90 -14.02
C VAL A 104 -15.76 35.40 -14.30
N CYS A 105 -14.72 36.21 -14.17
CA CYS A 105 -14.83 37.68 -14.20
C CYS A 105 -14.20 38.34 -15.44
N ASP A 106 -13.16 37.76 -16.03
CA ASP A 106 -12.47 38.35 -17.21
C ASP A 106 -13.10 37.87 -18.54
N ASN A 107 -13.79 36.74 -18.51
CA ASN A 107 -14.74 36.39 -19.55
C ASN A 107 -16.04 37.18 -19.34
N THR A 108 -16.15 38.36 -19.94
CA THR A 108 -17.44 39.06 -20.12
C THR A 108 -18.36 38.35 -21.12
N VAL A 109 -18.27 37.03 -21.22
CA VAL A 109 -19.36 36.23 -21.74
C VAL A 109 -20.19 35.93 -20.50
N GLU A 110 -21.24 36.73 -20.29
CA GLU A 110 -22.35 36.28 -19.45
C GLU A 110 -22.57 34.80 -19.76
N PRO A 111 -22.70 33.89 -18.77
CA PRO A 111 -23.11 32.54 -19.08
C PRO A 111 -24.49 32.68 -19.72
N THR A 112 -24.50 32.65 -21.05
CA THR A 112 -25.69 32.50 -21.86
C THR A 112 -26.36 31.30 -21.25
N ARG A 113 -27.49 31.59 -20.62
CA ARG A 113 -28.50 30.63 -20.27
C ARG A 113 -28.62 29.68 -21.46
N SER A 114 -28.02 28.51 -21.31
CA SER A 114 -27.96 27.43 -22.28
C SER A 114 -27.62 27.88 -23.71
N ASP A 115 -26.34 27.86 -24.09
CA ASP A 115 -25.96 27.39 -25.43
C ASP A 115 -26.17 25.86 -25.52
N GLU A 116 -27.30 25.36 -25.01
CA GLU A 116 -27.91 24.21 -25.65
C GLU A 116 -28.43 24.75 -26.98
N PRO A 117 -28.01 24.19 -28.12
CA PRO A 117 -28.70 24.43 -29.36
C PRO A 117 -30.19 24.18 -29.10
N TRP A 118 -31.02 25.21 -29.27
CA TRP A 118 -32.46 25.03 -29.47
C TRP A 118 -32.64 24.99 -30.99
N PRO A 119 -33.01 23.85 -31.59
CA PRO A 119 -33.58 22.65 -30.97
C PRO A 119 -32.50 21.76 -30.31
N PRO A 120 -32.83 21.07 -29.18
CA PRO A 120 -31.89 20.18 -28.51
C PRO A 120 -31.30 19.24 -29.56
N PRO A 121 -29.97 19.04 -29.58
CA PRO A 121 -29.35 18.14 -30.54
C PRO A 121 -30.11 16.82 -30.48
N THR A 122 -30.66 16.41 -31.62
CA THR A 122 -31.62 15.29 -31.74
C THR A 122 -31.05 13.94 -31.27
N SER A 123 -29.75 13.89 -30.98
CA SER A 123 -29.00 12.71 -30.54
C SER A 123 -27.85 13.12 -29.62
N GLY A 124 -27.83 12.60 -28.40
CA GLY A 124 -26.78 12.81 -27.40
C GLY A 124 -27.19 12.30 -26.02
N CYS A 125 -26.22 12.08 -25.13
CA CYS A 125 -26.44 11.43 -23.85
C CYS A 125 -26.12 12.38 -22.69
N TYR A 126 -26.84 12.23 -21.58
CA TYR A 126 -26.56 12.96 -20.34
C TYR A 126 -25.96 12.02 -19.29
N LYS A 127 -24.99 12.52 -18.52
CA LYS A 127 -24.49 11.85 -17.32
C LYS A 127 -24.07 12.87 -16.26
N ASP A 128 -24.52 12.68 -15.03
CA ASP A 128 -24.25 13.57 -13.88
C ASP A 128 -24.54 15.05 -14.18
N GLY A 129 -25.63 15.31 -14.93
CA GLY A 129 -26.04 16.66 -15.33
C GLY A 129 -25.21 17.29 -16.47
N ARG A 130 -24.27 16.57 -17.08
CA ARG A 130 -23.47 17.02 -18.23
C ARG A 130 -23.92 16.37 -19.54
N TYR A 131 -23.96 17.16 -20.62
CA TYR A 131 -24.26 16.68 -21.97
C TYR A 131 -23.02 16.11 -22.66
N TYR A 132 -23.20 15.01 -23.38
CA TYR A 132 -22.20 14.35 -24.21
C TYR A 132 -22.76 14.12 -25.61
N GLY A 133 -22.01 14.54 -26.64
CA GLY A 133 -22.41 14.35 -28.03
C GLY A 133 -22.50 12.88 -28.42
N GLU A 134 -23.32 12.59 -29.42
CA GLU A 134 -23.45 11.25 -30.02
C GLU A 134 -22.08 10.67 -30.43
N GLY A 135 -21.85 9.38 -30.14
CA GLY A 135 -20.59 8.71 -30.41
C GLY A 135 -19.48 8.95 -29.37
N THR A 136 -19.66 9.86 -28.41
CA THR A 136 -18.70 10.10 -27.33
C THR A 136 -18.48 8.85 -26.49
N ILE A 137 -17.22 8.56 -26.16
CA ILE A 137 -16.85 7.44 -25.28
C ILE A 137 -16.35 8.02 -23.96
N ILE A 138 -16.96 7.60 -22.86
CA ILE A 138 -16.52 7.91 -21.50
C ILE A 138 -16.11 6.63 -20.78
N LYS A 139 -15.25 6.76 -19.76
CA LYS A 139 -15.00 5.67 -18.81
C LYS A 139 -15.88 5.82 -17.59
N ASP A 140 -16.63 4.77 -17.27
CA ASP A 140 -17.39 4.63 -16.05
C ASP A 140 -16.80 3.51 -15.20
N ASN A 141 -16.02 3.89 -14.19
CA ASN A 141 -15.16 2.95 -13.48
C ASN A 141 -14.28 2.17 -14.49
N CYS A 142 -14.40 0.84 -14.56
CA CYS A 142 -13.67 0.01 -15.51
C CYS A 142 -14.35 -0.12 -16.88
N ASN A 143 -15.62 0.29 -17.00
CA ASN A 143 -16.42 0.11 -18.20
C ASN A 143 -16.26 1.28 -19.17
N SER A 144 -16.22 0.99 -20.47
CA SER A 144 -16.21 1.99 -21.53
C SER A 144 -17.63 2.16 -22.06
N CYS A 145 -18.18 3.37 -21.94
CA CYS A 145 -19.54 3.71 -22.31
C CYS A 145 -19.55 4.61 -23.53
N LYS A 146 -20.12 4.12 -24.64
CA LYS A 146 -20.31 4.90 -25.86
C LYS A 146 -21.75 5.44 -25.90
N CYS A 147 -21.89 6.74 -26.09
CA CYS A 147 -23.20 7.34 -26.36
C CYS A 147 -23.68 6.90 -27.74
N PHE A 148 -24.84 6.25 -27.78
CA PHE A 148 -25.47 5.78 -29.01
C PHE A 148 -26.99 5.93 -28.94
N GLN A 149 -27.59 6.69 -29.86
CA GLN A 149 -29.03 6.98 -29.93
C GLN A 149 -29.56 7.50 -28.59
N SER A 150 -28.87 8.49 -28.03
CA SER A 150 -29.22 9.10 -26.73
C SER A 150 -29.23 8.13 -25.53
N ASN A 151 -28.62 6.95 -25.68
CA ASN A 151 -28.46 5.97 -24.62
C ASN A 151 -26.98 5.60 -24.44
N TRP A 152 -26.56 5.35 -23.19
CA TRP A 152 -25.22 4.84 -22.91
C TRP A 152 -25.14 3.35 -23.21
N LYS A 153 -24.35 2.97 -24.21
CA LYS A 153 -23.96 1.58 -24.45
C LYS A 153 -22.60 1.31 -23.81
N CYS A 154 -22.62 0.73 -22.61
CA CYS A 154 -21.43 0.38 -21.84
C CYS A 154 -20.99 -1.06 -22.08
N SER A 155 -19.69 -1.31 -21.98
CA SER A 155 -19.18 -2.65 -21.69
C SER A 155 -19.77 -3.16 -20.37
N ASN A 156 -19.84 -4.48 -20.21
CA ASN A 156 -20.38 -5.14 -19.03
C ASN A 156 -19.30 -5.94 -18.29
N GLU A 157 -18.16 -5.29 -18.05
CA GLU A 157 -17.06 -5.87 -17.28
C GLU A 157 -17.32 -5.72 -15.79
N VAL A 158 -16.93 -6.75 -15.02
CA VAL A 158 -16.98 -6.69 -13.56
C VAL A 158 -15.79 -5.86 -13.08
N CYS A 159 -16.06 -4.70 -12.49
CA CYS A 159 -15.00 -3.86 -11.94
C CYS A 159 -14.48 -4.38 -10.60
N LEU A 160 -13.20 -4.15 -10.32
CA LEU A 160 -12.57 -4.54 -9.07
C LEU A 160 -13.16 -3.77 -7.88
N VAL A 161 -13.33 -2.46 -8.04
CA VAL A 161 -14.05 -1.62 -7.07
C VAL A 161 -15.54 -1.58 -7.43
N ARG A 162 -16.38 -2.04 -6.50
CA ARG A 162 -17.84 -2.08 -6.66
C ARG A 162 -18.52 -1.37 -5.49
N PRO A 163 -19.07 -0.16 -5.69
CA PRO A 163 -19.75 0.59 -4.63
C PRO A 163 -20.92 -0.16 -3.98
N ASP A 164 -21.67 -0.93 -4.78
CA ASP A 164 -22.75 -1.80 -4.34
C ASP A 164 -22.24 -2.91 -3.39
N LEU A 165 -21.12 -3.55 -3.72
CA LEU A 165 -20.50 -4.56 -2.86
C LEU A 165 -19.98 -3.94 -1.56
N ILE A 166 -19.35 -2.76 -1.62
CA ILE A 166 -18.88 -2.03 -0.43
C ILE A 166 -20.06 -1.75 0.51
N GLN A 167 -21.18 -1.25 -0.02
CA GLN A 167 -22.39 -0.99 0.77
C GLN A 167 -22.97 -2.28 1.36
N ASN A 168 -22.98 -3.37 0.58
CA ASN A 168 -23.47 -4.67 1.01
C ASN A 168 -22.64 -5.32 2.13
N ILE A 169 -21.33 -5.11 2.12
CA ILE A 169 -20.42 -5.57 3.18
C ILE A 169 -20.61 -4.70 4.43
N ASN A 170 -20.58 -3.38 4.28
CA ASN A 170 -20.67 -2.44 5.41
C ASN A 170 -22.05 -2.40 6.09
N SER A 171 -23.10 -2.87 5.41
CA SER A 171 -24.44 -3.05 6.00
C SER A 171 -24.61 -4.39 6.71
N GLY A 172 -23.69 -5.34 6.53
CA GLY A 172 -23.70 -6.63 7.21
C GLY A 172 -22.80 -6.65 8.45
N ASP A 173 -22.90 -7.73 9.22
CA ASP A 173 -22.04 -7.99 10.38
C ASP A 173 -21.01 -9.09 10.06
N TYR A 174 -19.94 -8.70 9.39
CA TYR A 174 -18.85 -9.61 8.97
C TYR A 174 -17.59 -9.51 9.83
N GLY A 175 -17.54 -8.59 10.81
CA GLY A 175 -16.34 -8.32 11.62
C GLY A 175 -15.27 -7.46 10.93
N TRP A 176 -15.53 -6.97 9.72
CA TRP A 176 -14.64 -6.08 8.98
C TRP A 176 -15.41 -5.07 8.12
N LYS A 177 -14.74 -4.00 7.68
CA LYS A 177 -15.32 -2.96 6.81
C LYS A 177 -14.61 -2.85 5.48
N ALA A 178 -15.38 -2.57 4.44
CA ALA A 178 -14.92 -2.32 3.09
C ALA A 178 -14.84 -0.81 2.77
N ASP A 179 -13.94 -0.42 1.87
CA ASP A 179 -13.81 0.96 1.38
C ASP A 179 -13.32 1.00 -0.07
N ASN A 180 -13.39 2.19 -0.68
CA ASN A 180 -12.93 2.45 -2.03
C ASN A 180 -11.44 2.83 -2.04
N TYR A 181 -10.71 2.24 -2.99
CA TYR A 181 -9.30 2.52 -3.23
C TYR A 181 -9.09 3.08 -4.64
N SER A 182 -8.59 4.32 -4.72
CA SER A 182 -8.33 5.00 -5.99
C SER A 182 -7.35 4.23 -6.89
N GLN A 183 -6.40 3.48 -6.31
CA GLN A 183 -5.47 2.65 -7.09
C GLN A 183 -6.12 1.47 -7.84
N PHE A 184 -7.36 1.11 -7.46
CA PHE A 184 -8.13 0.02 -8.06
C PHE A 184 -9.27 0.54 -8.95
N TRP A 185 -9.55 1.84 -8.89
CA TRP A 185 -10.58 2.46 -9.72
C TRP A 185 -10.21 2.33 -11.20
N GLY A 186 -11.14 1.84 -12.01
CA GLY A 186 -10.91 1.61 -13.44
C GLY A 186 -10.28 0.27 -13.80
N MET A 187 -9.93 -0.56 -12.82
CA MET A 187 -9.40 -1.92 -13.05
C MET A 187 -10.55 -2.93 -13.09
N THR A 188 -10.51 -3.87 -14.03
CA THR A 188 -11.46 -5.01 -14.00
C THR A 188 -11.08 -6.00 -12.91
N LEU A 189 -12.03 -6.83 -12.48
CA LEU A 189 -11.79 -7.89 -11.50
C LEU A 189 -10.71 -8.88 -11.98
N GLU A 190 -10.76 -9.25 -13.26
CA GLU A 190 -9.78 -10.14 -13.87
C GLU A 190 -8.38 -9.52 -13.90
N GLU A 191 -8.28 -8.23 -14.24
CA GLU A 191 -7.02 -7.50 -14.17
C GLU A 191 -6.48 -7.44 -12.75
N GLY A 192 -7.33 -7.21 -11.75
CA GLY A 192 -6.97 -7.25 -10.33
C GLY A 192 -6.37 -8.59 -9.94
N PHE A 193 -7.06 -9.67 -10.27
CA PHE A 193 -6.58 -11.04 -9.99
C PHE A 193 -5.28 -11.36 -10.72
N LYS A 194 -5.13 -10.90 -11.97
CA LYS A 194 -3.93 -11.14 -12.77
C LYS A 194 -2.73 -10.33 -12.26
N LYS A 195 -2.92 -9.03 -12.01
CA LYS A 195 -1.84 -8.07 -11.69
C LYS A 195 -1.46 -8.03 -10.21
N ARG A 196 -2.35 -8.45 -9.30
CA ARG A 196 -2.11 -8.41 -7.85
C ARG A 196 -1.93 -9.79 -7.22
N LEU A 197 -2.51 -10.85 -7.79
CA LEU A 197 -2.45 -12.21 -7.23
C LEU A 197 -1.54 -13.08 -8.09
N GLY A 198 -0.32 -13.28 -7.60
CA GLY A 198 0.77 -13.88 -8.36
C GLY A 198 1.20 -15.27 -7.92
N THR A 199 0.69 -15.77 -6.80
CA THR A 199 1.17 -17.05 -6.28
C THR A 199 0.42 -18.18 -6.97
N LEU A 200 1.15 -19.12 -7.55
CA LEU A 200 0.56 -20.33 -8.09
C LEU A 200 0.03 -21.21 -6.95
N PRO A 201 -1.05 -21.98 -7.16
CA PRO A 201 -1.53 -22.93 -6.17
C PRO A 201 -0.41 -23.89 -5.70
N PRO A 202 -0.41 -24.30 -4.43
CA PRO A 202 0.63 -25.17 -3.89
C PRO A 202 0.69 -26.47 -4.68
N SER A 203 1.88 -26.85 -5.14
CA SER A 203 2.08 -28.10 -5.88
C SER A 203 1.95 -29.31 -4.96
N HIS A 204 1.65 -30.49 -5.52
CA HIS A 204 1.68 -31.75 -4.76
C HIS A 204 3.03 -31.99 -4.08
N SER A 205 4.14 -31.59 -4.73
CA SER A 205 5.47 -31.71 -4.14
C SER A 205 5.62 -30.86 -2.87
N LEU A 206 5.04 -29.66 -2.84
CA LEU A 206 5.05 -28.78 -1.66
C LEU A 206 4.16 -29.34 -0.55
N LEU A 207 2.96 -29.81 -0.88
CA LEU A 207 2.02 -30.39 0.10
C LEU A 207 2.58 -31.67 0.73
N ASN A 208 3.29 -32.48 -0.06
CA ASN A 208 3.93 -33.72 0.39
C ASN A 208 5.28 -33.50 1.10
N MET A 209 5.77 -32.25 1.21
CA MET A 209 6.95 -31.98 2.03
C MET A 209 6.69 -32.43 3.46
N LYS A 210 7.66 -33.15 4.04
CA LYS A 210 7.60 -33.55 5.45
C LYS A 210 7.51 -32.30 6.30
N GLU A 211 6.41 -32.18 7.04
CA GLU A 211 6.24 -31.16 8.06
C GLU A 211 7.35 -31.33 9.09
N ILE A 212 7.91 -30.22 9.57
CA ILE A 212 8.69 -30.29 10.81
C ILE A 212 7.76 -30.85 11.88
N PRO A 213 8.17 -31.91 12.63
CA PRO A 213 7.38 -32.39 13.74
C PRO A 213 7.22 -31.23 14.72
N GLY A 214 6.01 -30.67 14.78
CA GLY A 214 5.66 -29.68 15.77
C GLY A 214 5.79 -30.31 17.16
N SER A 215 6.27 -29.54 18.13
CA SER A 215 6.23 -30.00 19.52
C SER A 215 4.79 -30.10 20.04
N SER A 216 3.80 -29.60 19.26
CA SER A 216 2.38 -29.48 19.60
C SER A 216 2.22 -29.03 21.05
N PRO A 217 2.85 -27.90 21.43
CA PRO A 217 2.90 -27.49 22.82
C PRO A 217 1.47 -27.12 23.27
N PRO A 218 1.15 -27.32 24.57
CA PRO A 218 -0.15 -26.95 25.09
C PRO A 218 -0.41 -25.44 24.91
N GLU A 219 -1.64 -25.08 24.52
CA GLU A 219 -2.04 -23.70 24.19
C GLU A 219 -1.66 -22.68 25.27
N GLY A 220 -1.68 -23.08 26.55
CA GLY A 220 -1.29 -22.22 27.68
C GLY A 220 0.19 -21.80 27.74
N LYS A 221 1.04 -22.30 26.82
CA LYS A 221 2.45 -21.86 26.68
C LYS A 221 2.56 -20.52 25.94
N PHE A 222 1.59 -20.18 25.12
CA PHE A 222 1.67 -19.00 24.25
C PHE A 222 1.14 -17.75 24.94
N PRO A 223 1.80 -16.59 24.75
CA PRO A 223 1.23 -15.31 25.17
C PRO A 223 -0.08 -15.07 24.41
N GLU A 224 -0.97 -14.27 24.98
CA GLU A 224 -2.19 -13.89 24.28
C GLU A 224 -1.87 -13.17 22.96
N PHE A 225 -0.91 -12.27 22.96
CA PHE A 225 -0.52 -11.54 21.77
C PHE A 225 0.96 -11.69 21.50
N PHE A 226 1.30 -11.88 20.22
CA PHE A 226 2.67 -11.81 19.74
C PHE A 226 2.72 -11.05 18.42
N ALA A 227 3.67 -10.12 18.30
CA ALA A 227 4.05 -9.58 17.01
C ALA A 227 5.57 -9.45 16.91
N ALA A 228 6.11 -9.97 15.82
CA ALA A 228 7.53 -9.96 15.51
C ALA A 228 8.12 -8.54 15.50
N THR A 229 7.34 -7.52 15.15
CA THR A 229 7.78 -6.11 15.18
C THR A 229 8.04 -5.57 16.58
N TYR A 230 7.44 -6.15 17.63
CA TYR A 230 7.78 -5.79 19.01
C TYR A 230 8.91 -6.66 19.57
N ALA A 231 8.95 -7.93 19.18
CA ALA A 231 10.03 -8.84 19.58
C ALA A 231 11.38 -8.44 18.96
N TRP A 232 11.37 -7.97 17.70
CA TRP A 232 12.56 -7.63 16.91
C TRP A 232 12.39 -6.31 16.12
N PRO A 233 12.30 -5.15 16.79
CA PRO A 233 11.84 -3.88 16.19
C PRO A 233 12.69 -3.34 15.03
N GLU A 234 13.99 -3.65 14.99
CA GLU A 234 14.90 -3.18 13.93
C GLU A 234 15.20 -4.24 12.87
N TRP A 235 14.67 -5.46 13.05
CA TRP A 235 14.99 -6.61 12.18
C TRP A 235 13.80 -7.06 11.32
N ILE A 236 12.61 -6.50 11.57
CA ILE A 236 11.44 -6.74 10.74
C ILE A 236 11.30 -5.62 9.71
N HIS A 237 11.51 -5.98 8.44
CA HIS A 237 11.45 -5.04 7.34
C HIS A 237 10.01 -4.67 6.97
N ASP A 238 9.88 -3.42 6.54
CA ASP A 238 8.63 -2.87 6.05
C ASP A 238 8.14 -3.56 4.77
N PRO A 239 6.81 -3.60 4.58
CA PRO A 239 6.23 -4.22 3.40
C PRO A 239 6.63 -3.46 2.13
N LEU A 240 7.10 -4.23 1.15
CA LEU A 240 7.36 -3.72 -0.20
C LEU A 240 6.06 -3.76 -1.03
N ASP A 241 5.91 -2.81 -1.96
CA ASP A 241 4.76 -2.71 -2.85
C ASP A 241 5.05 -3.44 -4.17
N GLN A 242 4.25 -4.46 -4.47
CA GLN A 242 4.35 -5.24 -5.72
C GLN A 242 3.72 -4.55 -6.95
N ARG A 243 3.07 -3.39 -6.78
CA ARG A 243 2.41 -2.64 -7.85
C ARG A 243 1.48 -3.56 -8.68
N ASN A 244 1.44 -3.37 -9.99
CA ASN A 244 0.67 -4.20 -10.93
C ASN A 244 1.49 -5.39 -11.48
N CYS A 245 2.28 -6.02 -10.62
CA CYS A 245 3.04 -7.22 -10.92
C CYS A 245 2.55 -8.35 -10.00
N GLY A 246 2.06 -9.45 -10.59
CA GLY A 246 1.65 -10.65 -9.87
C GLY A 246 2.85 -11.43 -9.36
N ALA A 247 3.60 -10.86 -8.41
CA ALA A 247 4.84 -11.42 -7.89
C ALA A 247 4.83 -11.64 -6.37
N SER A 248 3.66 -11.74 -5.75
CA SER A 248 3.50 -11.98 -4.29
C SER A 248 4.37 -13.12 -3.77
N TRP A 249 4.58 -14.17 -4.58
CA TRP A 249 5.48 -15.29 -4.31
C TRP A 249 6.92 -14.84 -4.03
N ALA A 250 7.47 -13.95 -4.83
CA ALA A 250 8.82 -13.42 -4.65
C ALA A 250 8.88 -12.40 -3.51
N PHE A 251 7.90 -11.50 -3.41
CA PHE A 251 7.83 -10.47 -2.39
C PHE A 251 7.79 -11.06 -0.98
N SER A 252 6.89 -12.02 -0.74
CA SER A 252 6.77 -12.64 0.57
C SER A 252 7.96 -13.55 0.92
N THR A 253 8.52 -14.28 -0.04
CA THR A 253 9.73 -15.09 0.17
C THR A 253 10.94 -14.23 0.54
N ALA A 254 11.25 -13.19 -0.24
CA ALA A 254 12.38 -12.30 0.03
C ALA A 254 12.22 -11.56 1.36
N SER A 255 11.00 -11.10 1.69
CA SER A 255 10.74 -10.39 2.94
C SER A 255 10.90 -11.29 4.17
N VAL A 256 10.37 -12.52 4.12
CA VAL A 256 10.56 -13.49 5.22
C VAL A 256 12.03 -13.86 5.37
N ALA A 257 12.74 -14.08 4.26
CA ALA A 257 14.15 -14.41 4.29
C ALA A 257 15.00 -13.26 4.85
N ALA A 258 14.73 -12.00 4.48
CA ALA A 258 15.42 -10.82 5.01
C ALA A 258 15.26 -10.71 6.53
N ASP A 259 14.03 -10.81 7.03
CA ASP A 259 13.73 -10.73 8.47
C ASP A 259 14.43 -11.86 9.24
N ARG A 260 14.37 -13.09 8.72
CA ARG A 260 15.02 -14.23 9.36
C ARG A 260 16.54 -14.15 9.34
N ILE A 261 17.15 -13.62 8.28
CA ILE A 261 18.60 -13.38 8.23
C ILE A 261 18.99 -12.39 9.33
N ALA A 262 18.23 -11.29 9.50
CA ALA A 262 18.49 -10.33 10.56
C ALA A 262 18.35 -10.94 11.96
N ILE A 263 17.29 -11.71 12.20
CA ILE A 263 17.05 -12.40 13.48
C ILE A 263 18.15 -13.43 13.79
N HIS A 264 18.51 -14.29 12.82
CA HIS A 264 19.47 -15.36 13.04
C HIS A 264 20.94 -14.92 13.01
N SER A 265 21.21 -13.70 12.54
CA SER A 265 22.53 -13.08 12.60
C SER A 265 22.67 -12.13 13.79
N ASP A 266 21.72 -12.11 14.72
CA ASP A 266 21.69 -11.19 15.86
C ASP A 266 21.87 -9.72 15.44
N GLY A 267 21.33 -9.35 14.28
CA GLY A 267 21.40 -8.00 13.72
C GLY A 267 22.71 -7.66 12.99
N GLU A 268 23.63 -8.61 12.79
CA GLU A 268 24.83 -8.36 11.97
C GLU A 268 24.50 -8.14 10.49
N ILE A 269 23.39 -8.71 10.01
CA ILE A 269 22.96 -8.61 8.61
C ILE A 269 21.51 -8.16 8.56
N THR A 270 21.28 -6.86 8.31
CA THR A 270 19.93 -6.26 8.25
C THR A 270 19.57 -5.76 6.85
N ASP A 271 20.19 -6.33 5.81
CA ASP A 271 19.90 -5.94 4.43
C ASP A 271 18.55 -6.49 3.98
N ASN A 272 17.73 -5.63 3.37
CA ASN A 272 16.54 -6.11 2.66
C ASN A 272 16.97 -6.83 1.38
N LEU A 273 16.29 -7.91 1.02
CA LEU A 273 16.63 -8.74 -0.13
C LEU A 273 15.97 -8.25 -1.42
N SER A 274 16.65 -8.43 -2.56
CA SER A 274 16.11 -8.04 -3.86
C SER A 274 15.00 -8.97 -4.31
N VAL A 275 13.77 -8.46 -4.25
CA VAL A 275 12.61 -9.11 -4.88
C VAL A 275 12.75 -9.13 -6.41
N GLN A 276 13.34 -8.08 -7.00
CA GLN A 276 13.53 -7.99 -8.45
C GLN A 276 14.44 -9.10 -8.96
N ASN A 277 15.45 -9.48 -8.17
CA ASN A 277 16.34 -10.56 -8.53
C ASN A 277 15.58 -11.89 -8.68
N LEU A 278 14.68 -12.22 -7.74
CA LEU A 278 13.80 -13.39 -7.87
C LEU A 278 12.89 -13.27 -9.10
N ILE A 279 12.23 -12.12 -9.30
CA ILE A 279 11.28 -11.91 -10.41
C ILE A 279 11.95 -12.07 -11.78
N SER A 280 13.18 -11.57 -11.93
CA SER A 280 13.90 -11.57 -13.21
C SER A 280 14.71 -12.84 -13.44
N CYS A 281 15.25 -13.48 -12.40
CA CYS A 281 16.29 -14.49 -12.53
C CYS A 281 15.89 -15.89 -12.08
N ASP A 282 14.86 -16.03 -11.23
CA ASP A 282 14.27 -17.34 -10.96
C ASP A 282 13.29 -17.66 -12.10
N THR A 283 13.74 -18.41 -13.10
CA THR A 283 12.99 -18.69 -14.35
C THR A 283 12.49 -20.13 -14.44
N LYS A 284 12.91 -21.02 -13.53
CA LYS A 284 12.58 -22.44 -13.60
C LYS A 284 11.17 -22.70 -13.04
N ASN A 285 10.18 -22.82 -13.92
CA ASN A 285 8.75 -22.93 -13.58
C ASN A 285 8.22 -21.69 -12.83
N GLN A 286 8.78 -20.53 -13.16
CA GLN A 286 8.43 -19.24 -12.60
C GLN A 286 8.22 -18.26 -13.74
N HIS A 287 7.24 -17.37 -13.61
CA HIS A 287 6.80 -16.49 -14.69
C HIS A 287 6.85 -15.01 -14.29
N GLY A 288 7.74 -14.64 -13.36
CA GLY A 288 7.93 -13.26 -12.91
C GLY A 288 6.61 -12.62 -12.43
N CYS A 289 6.18 -11.57 -13.12
CA CYS A 289 4.93 -10.85 -12.84
C CYS A 289 3.64 -11.60 -13.26
N ASN A 290 3.74 -12.70 -14.00
CA ASN A 290 2.61 -13.56 -14.36
C ASN A 290 2.39 -14.68 -13.34
N GLY A 291 3.28 -14.80 -12.36
CA GLY A 291 3.12 -15.65 -11.19
C GLY A 291 4.24 -16.67 -11.00
N GLY A 292 4.23 -17.29 -9.83
CA GLY A 292 5.27 -18.22 -9.42
C GLY A 292 4.94 -19.00 -8.15
N SER A 293 5.71 -20.06 -7.90
CA SER A 293 5.58 -20.94 -6.74
C SER A 293 6.57 -20.55 -5.63
N ILE A 294 6.12 -20.69 -4.38
CA ILE A 294 6.94 -20.34 -3.21
C ILE A 294 8.08 -21.36 -3.01
N ASP A 295 7.87 -22.63 -3.35
CA ASP A 295 8.89 -23.68 -3.20
C ASP A 295 10.04 -23.49 -4.20
N GLY A 296 9.73 -22.99 -5.41
CA GLY A 296 10.73 -22.59 -6.40
C GLY A 296 11.60 -21.45 -5.86
N ALA A 297 10.97 -20.42 -5.28
CA ALA A 297 11.69 -19.27 -4.73
C ALA A 297 12.61 -19.63 -3.56
N TRP A 298 12.15 -20.45 -2.62
CA TRP A 298 13.00 -20.94 -1.52
C TRP A 298 14.14 -21.84 -2.02
N ARG A 299 13.89 -22.65 -3.06
CA ARG A 299 14.93 -23.44 -3.71
C ARG A 299 15.96 -22.56 -4.41
N TYR A 300 15.53 -21.48 -5.07
CA TYR A 300 16.40 -20.50 -5.69
C TYR A 300 17.29 -19.81 -4.65
N LEU A 301 16.71 -19.32 -3.54
CA LEU A 301 17.46 -18.74 -2.42
C LEU A 301 18.50 -19.70 -1.84
N LYS A 302 18.20 -20.99 -1.76
CA LYS A 302 19.15 -22.00 -1.27
C LYS A 302 20.31 -22.24 -2.24
N THR A 303 20.04 -22.26 -3.54
CA THR A 303 20.97 -22.79 -4.55
C THR A 303 21.78 -21.72 -5.28
N HIS A 304 21.16 -20.58 -5.53
CA HIS A 304 21.75 -19.43 -6.23
C HIS A 304 21.93 -18.28 -5.23
N GLY A 305 20.95 -18.07 -4.35
CA GLY A 305 20.90 -16.89 -3.48
C GLY A 305 20.39 -15.66 -4.24
N VAL A 306 20.25 -14.55 -3.52
CA VAL A 306 19.82 -13.27 -4.09
C VAL A 306 20.73 -12.15 -3.61
N VAL A 307 20.77 -11.05 -4.34
CA VAL A 307 21.45 -9.82 -3.92
C VAL A 307 20.56 -8.95 -3.03
N SER A 308 21.13 -7.89 -2.42
CA SER A 308 20.36 -6.91 -1.64
C SER A 308 19.42 -6.08 -2.52
N TYR A 309 18.37 -5.53 -1.90
CA TYR A 309 17.47 -4.58 -2.53
C TYR A 309 18.22 -3.34 -3.05
N ALA A 310 19.24 -2.88 -2.32
CA ALA A 310 20.08 -1.76 -2.75
C ALA A 310 20.83 -2.08 -4.05
N CYS A 311 21.31 -3.32 -4.23
CA CYS A 311 21.98 -3.78 -5.44
C CYS A 311 21.03 -3.88 -6.64
N TYR A 312 19.85 -4.46 -6.44
CA TYR A 312 18.85 -4.63 -7.49
C TYR A 312 17.44 -4.22 -7.02
N PRO A 313 17.09 -2.92 -7.10
CA PRO A 313 15.81 -2.41 -6.59
C PRO A 313 14.59 -2.96 -7.34
N SER A 314 13.43 -3.04 -6.66
CA SER A 314 12.15 -3.43 -7.29
C SER A 314 11.76 -2.49 -8.43
N PHE A 315 11.33 -3.07 -9.55
CA PHE A 315 10.95 -2.36 -10.79
C PHE A 315 12.08 -1.51 -11.38
N TRP A 316 13.34 -1.88 -11.12
CA TRP A 316 14.50 -1.29 -11.76
C TRP A 316 14.35 -1.30 -13.29
N LYS A 317 14.47 -0.12 -13.92
CA LYS A 317 14.34 0.14 -15.37
C LYS A 317 13.02 -0.29 -16.05
N HIS A 318 12.07 -0.90 -15.36
CA HIS A 318 10.76 -1.33 -15.90
C HIS A 318 9.73 -0.20 -16.13
N HIS A 319 10.17 1.06 -16.29
CA HIS A 319 9.32 2.19 -16.71
C HIS A 319 9.63 2.71 -18.12
N LEU A 320 10.62 2.13 -18.82
CA LEU A 320 11.15 2.72 -20.05
C LEU A 320 10.96 1.90 -21.32
N ASP A 321 10.55 0.63 -21.27
CA ASP A 321 10.42 -0.19 -22.48
C ASP A 321 9.21 -1.15 -22.46
N PRO A 322 8.67 -1.51 -23.65
CA PRO A 322 7.45 -2.33 -23.80
C PRO A 322 7.53 -3.68 -23.07
N PRO A 323 6.37 -4.32 -22.80
CA PRO A 323 6.27 -5.54 -22.00
C PRO A 323 6.83 -6.75 -22.77
N GLY A 324 8.16 -6.85 -22.85
CA GLY A 324 8.85 -7.79 -23.72
C GLY A 324 9.66 -8.84 -22.97
N GLU A 325 10.62 -8.44 -22.14
CA GLU A 325 11.59 -9.40 -21.58
C GLU A 325 11.94 -9.05 -20.13
N ASN A 326 11.62 -9.95 -19.20
CA ASN A 326 12.17 -9.92 -17.85
C ASN A 326 13.65 -10.30 -17.93
N HIS A 327 14.51 -9.34 -18.27
CA HIS A 327 15.93 -9.59 -18.33
C HIS A 327 16.53 -9.74 -16.92
N CYS A 328 17.35 -10.78 -16.74
CA CYS A 328 18.11 -10.99 -15.52
C CYS A 328 19.47 -10.29 -15.63
N TYR A 329 19.61 -9.15 -14.96
CA TYR A 329 20.85 -8.36 -15.03
C TYR A 329 21.95 -8.84 -14.07
N VAL A 330 21.57 -9.47 -12.95
CA VAL A 330 22.51 -9.98 -11.96
C VAL A 330 22.01 -11.31 -11.42
N SER A 331 22.82 -12.36 -11.53
CA SER A 331 22.55 -13.69 -11.00
C SER A 331 23.82 -14.29 -10.43
N SER A 332 23.67 -15.43 -9.77
CA SER A 332 24.76 -16.34 -9.41
C SER A 332 24.58 -17.62 -10.22
N GLU A 333 25.65 -18.30 -10.59
CA GLU A 333 25.55 -19.71 -10.99
C GLU A 333 25.27 -20.60 -9.77
N TYR A 334 24.78 -21.82 -10.03
CA TYR A 334 24.47 -22.81 -9.00
C TYR A 334 25.71 -23.10 -8.14
N GLY A 335 25.58 -22.88 -6.82
CA GLY A 335 26.65 -23.17 -5.85
C GLY A 335 27.80 -22.15 -5.82
N GLN A 336 27.88 -21.19 -6.74
CA GLN A 336 28.95 -20.17 -6.75
C GLN A 336 28.75 -19.11 -5.67
N ASN A 337 29.83 -18.57 -5.08
CA ASN A 337 29.70 -17.53 -4.04
C ASN A 337 29.84 -16.10 -4.58
N TYR A 338 29.78 -15.91 -5.89
CA TYR A 338 29.92 -14.62 -6.57
C TYR A 338 28.83 -14.43 -7.63
N THR A 339 28.52 -13.18 -7.93
CA THR A 339 27.56 -12.84 -9.00
C THR A 339 28.24 -12.80 -10.37
N ASN A 340 27.46 -13.03 -11.42
CA ASN A 340 27.90 -13.03 -12.81
C ASN A 340 28.17 -11.60 -13.36
N GLY A 341 27.90 -10.56 -12.56
CA GLY A 341 28.06 -9.17 -12.95
C GLY A 341 27.89 -8.20 -11.76
N PRO A 342 28.18 -6.91 -11.96
CA PRO A 342 27.97 -5.88 -10.95
C PRO A 342 26.49 -5.67 -10.66
N CYS A 343 26.20 -4.94 -9.57
CA CYS A 343 24.85 -4.54 -9.24
C CYS A 343 24.23 -3.69 -10.35
N PRO A 344 22.96 -3.92 -10.72
CA PRO A 344 22.25 -3.07 -11.66
C PRO A 344 22.16 -1.61 -11.20
N ASN A 345 22.07 -1.38 -9.88
CA ASN A 345 22.18 -0.05 -9.30
C ASN A 345 23.65 0.33 -9.08
N ASP A 346 24.15 1.27 -9.89
CA ASP A 346 25.54 1.73 -9.87
C ASP A 346 25.96 2.38 -8.53
N LEU A 347 24.99 2.78 -7.70
CA LEU A 347 25.26 3.34 -6.36
C LEU A 347 25.67 2.28 -5.34
N GLU A 348 25.23 1.04 -5.53
CA GLU A 348 25.58 -0.08 -4.65
C GLU A 348 26.77 -0.85 -5.23
N LYS A 349 27.87 -0.88 -4.49
CA LYS A 349 29.09 -1.58 -4.90
C LYS A 349 29.10 -3.03 -4.44
N SER A 350 28.34 -3.34 -3.38
CA SER A 350 28.25 -4.67 -2.81
C SER A 350 27.31 -5.55 -3.63
N ASN A 351 27.88 -6.55 -4.30
CA ASN A 351 27.15 -7.65 -4.93
C ASN A 351 27.02 -8.87 -4.01
N ARG A 352 26.97 -8.64 -2.68
CA ARG A 352 26.86 -9.71 -1.69
C ARG A 352 25.65 -10.60 -1.99
N LEU A 353 25.90 -11.91 -1.99
CA LEU A 353 24.87 -12.94 -2.14
C LEU A 353 24.37 -13.39 -0.78
N TYR A 354 23.04 -13.41 -0.63
CA TYR A 354 22.34 -13.91 0.54
C TYR A 354 21.68 -15.24 0.19
N ARG A 355 21.99 -16.26 1.00
CA ARG A 355 21.48 -17.62 0.82
C ARG A 355 20.78 -18.08 2.08
N CYS A 356 19.80 -18.95 1.89
CA CYS A 356 19.11 -19.62 2.99
C CYS A 356 19.58 -21.08 3.10
N GLY A 357 19.47 -21.63 4.31
CA GLY A 357 19.62 -23.07 4.52
C GLY A 357 18.50 -23.88 3.88
N SER A 358 18.30 -25.11 4.35
CA SER A 358 17.16 -25.92 3.90
C SER A 358 15.84 -25.29 4.33
N HIS A 359 14.94 -25.10 3.37
CA HIS A 359 13.56 -24.70 3.62
C HIS A 359 12.70 -25.92 3.96
N TYR A 360 11.65 -25.70 4.75
CA TYR A 360 10.76 -26.74 5.24
C TYR A 360 9.33 -26.23 5.35
N ARG A 361 8.38 -27.15 5.47
CA ARG A 361 6.96 -26.84 5.67
C ARG A 361 6.65 -26.89 7.16
N VAL A 362 6.01 -25.83 7.68
CA VAL A 362 5.39 -25.82 9.00
C VAL A 362 4.04 -26.51 8.91
N SER A 363 3.62 -27.20 9.96
CA SER A 363 2.28 -27.81 10.02
C SER A 363 1.19 -26.76 9.86
N SER A 364 0.01 -27.18 9.42
CA SER A 364 -1.17 -26.32 9.36
C SER A 364 -1.81 -26.07 10.74
N LYS A 365 -1.26 -26.66 11.81
CA LYS A 365 -1.70 -26.42 13.19
C LYS A 365 -1.29 -25.03 13.65
N GLU A 366 -2.22 -24.29 14.22
CA GLU A 366 -2.01 -22.92 14.71
C GLU A 366 -0.89 -22.85 15.74
N THR A 367 -0.86 -23.76 16.72
CA THR A 367 0.19 -23.81 17.77
C THR A 367 1.59 -23.99 17.19
N ASP A 368 1.74 -24.78 16.12
CA ASP A 368 3.05 -25.03 15.51
C ASP A 368 3.52 -23.80 14.71
N ILE A 369 2.58 -23.07 14.08
CA ILE A 369 2.85 -21.80 13.41
C ILE A 369 3.21 -20.71 14.42
N MET A 370 2.48 -20.63 15.54
CA MET A 370 2.73 -19.69 16.63
C MET A 370 4.13 -19.91 17.24
N GLU A 371 4.50 -21.16 17.52
CA GLU A 371 5.82 -21.53 18.04
C GLU A 371 6.93 -21.15 17.05
N GLU A 372 6.78 -21.50 15.77
CA GLU A 372 7.78 -21.16 14.75
C GLU A 372 7.96 -19.65 14.57
N ILE A 373 6.88 -18.87 14.64
CA ILE A 373 6.96 -17.40 14.58
C ILE A 373 7.67 -16.82 15.81
N MET A 374 7.38 -17.33 17.00
CA MET A 374 8.01 -16.86 18.24
C MET A 374 9.49 -17.22 18.33
N ASP A 375 9.86 -18.43 17.93
CA ASP A 375 11.20 -18.95 18.13
C ASP A 375 12.16 -18.54 17.00
N LYS A 376 11.65 -18.44 15.77
CA LYS A 376 12.48 -18.23 14.56
C LYS A 376 12.05 -17.05 13.70
N GLY A 377 11.06 -16.29 14.14
CA GLY A 377 10.57 -15.12 13.41
C GLY A 377 9.61 -15.46 12.27
N PRO A 378 9.26 -14.44 11.45
CA PRO A 378 8.18 -14.50 10.47
C PRO A 378 8.19 -15.74 9.57
N VAL A 379 7.02 -16.19 9.15
CA VAL A 379 6.86 -17.30 8.20
C VAL A 379 6.09 -16.86 6.96
N GLN A 380 6.20 -17.63 5.87
CA GLN A 380 5.43 -17.39 4.64
C GLN A 380 4.19 -18.28 4.64
N ALA A 381 3.04 -17.72 4.26
CA ALA A 381 1.80 -18.46 4.06
C ALA A 381 1.21 -18.22 2.67
N ILE A 382 0.38 -19.14 2.21
CA ILE A 382 -0.47 -18.99 1.02
C ILE A 382 -1.91 -18.87 1.50
N MET A 383 -2.63 -17.88 0.99
CA MET A 383 -4.05 -17.67 1.25
C MET A 383 -4.86 -17.63 -0.05
N LYS A 384 -6.13 -18.00 0.04
CA LYS A 384 -7.12 -17.74 -1.01
C LYS A 384 -7.60 -16.29 -0.87
N VAL A 385 -7.54 -15.53 -1.96
CA VAL A 385 -8.01 -14.15 -2.03
C VAL A 385 -9.25 -14.12 -2.92
N TYR A 386 -10.35 -13.65 -2.33
CA TYR A 386 -11.63 -13.45 -3.00
C TYR A 386 -11.76 -11.99 -3.48
N GLU A 387 -12.78 -11.72 -4.29
CA GLU A 387 -13.02 -10.39 -4.87
C GLU A 387 -13.29 -9.28 -3.83
N ASP A 388 -13.87 -9.61 -2.69
CA ASP A 388 -14.17 -8.68 -1.60
C ASP A 388 -12.93 -8.27 -0.79
N PHE A 389 -11.89 -9.11 -0.75
CA PHE A 389 -10.65 -8.80 -0.04
C PHE A 389 -9.95 -7.55 -0.57
N PHE A 390 -10.09 -7.25 -1.87
CA PHE A 390 -9.54 -6.02 -2.48
C PHE A 390 -10.14 -4.74 -1.90
N LEU A 391 -11.29 -4.84 -1.22
CA LEU A 391 -12.01 -3.73 -0.64
C LEU A 391 -11.77 -3.61 0.86
N TYR A 392 -11.06 -4.54 1.51
CA TYR A 392 -10.83 -4.52 2.94
C TYR A 392 -10.21 -3.20 3.42
N LYS A 393 -10.69 -2.68 4.55
CA LYS A 393 -10.14 -1.50 5.23
C LYS A 393 -9.68 -1.76 6.66
N GLU A 394 -10.52 -2.40 7.47
CA GLU A 394 -10.25 -2.61 8.91
C GLU A 394 -11.08 -3.78 9.46
N GLY A 395 -10.66 -4.31 10.62
CA GLY A 395 -11.32 -5.42 11.32
C GLY A 395 -10.69 -6.78 11.03
N ILE A 396 -11.40 -7.86 11.33
CA ILE A 396 -10.94 -9.23 11.06
C ILE A 396 -11.62 -9.72 9.79
N TYR A 397 -10.85 -9.91 8.72
CA TYR A 397 -11.44 -10.29 7.44
C TYR A 397 -11.96 -11.72 7.48
N ARG A 398 -13.16 -11.87 6.92
CA ARG A 398 -13.78 -13.14 6.58
C ARG A 398 -14.51 -12.98 5.25
N HIS A 399 -14.37 -13.94 4.35
CA HIS A 399 -15.03 -13.88 3.05
C HIS A 399 -16.55 -13.73 3.24
N SER A 400 -17.11 -12.72 2.57
CA SER A 400 -18.53 -12.37 2.66
C SER A 400 -19.33 -13.22 1.67
N TYR A 401 -20.38 -13.90 2.13
CA TYR A 401 -21.26 -14.71 1.26
C TYR A 401 -21.98 -13.89 0.17
N LYS A 402 -22.05 -12.55 0.33
CA LYS A 402 -22.58 -11.63 -0.70
C LYS A 402 -21.58 -11.34 -1.82
N ALA A 403 -20.31 -11.68 -1.63
CA ALA A 403 -19.29 -11.59 -2.65
C ALA A 403 -19.27 -12.88 -3.48
N GLY A 404 -18.79 -12.78 -4.72
CA GLY A 404 -18.62 -13.91 -5.61
C GLY A 404 -17.59 -14.92 -5.09
N SER A 405 -17.76 -16.16 -5.52
CA SER A 405 -16.89 -17.29 -5.12
C SER A 405 -15.59 -17.39 -5.91
N LYS A 406 -15.31 -16.44 -6.82
CA LYS A 406 -14.06 -16.42 -7.57
C LYS A 406 -12.91 -16.05 -6.64
N TRP A 407 -11.88 -16.88 -6.64
CA TRP A 407 -10.68 -16.65 -5.84
C TRP A 407 -9.41 -16.97 -6.63
N LYS A 408 -8.28 -16.45 -6.17
CA LYS A 408 -6.95 -16.83 -6.61
C LYS A 408 -5.98 -16.84 -5.42
N THR A 409 -4.88 -17.58 -5.53
CA THR A 409 -3.88 -17.68 -4.47
C THR A 409 -2.97 -16.46 -4.39
N HIS A 410 -2.63 -16.08 -3.18
CA HIS A 410 -1.68 -15.02 -2.85
C HIS A 410 -0.79 -15.49 -1.69
N SER A 411 0.47 -15.10 -1.69
CA SER A 411 1.39 -15.41 -0.59
C SER A 411 1.81 -14.17 0.14
N VAL A 412 2.05 -14.36 1.43
CA VAL A 412 2.07 -13.30 2.41
C VAL A 412 3.02 -13.66 3.55
N LYS A 413 3.53 -12.63 4.22
CA LYS A 413 4.38 -12.77 5.41
C LYS A 413 3.51 -12.72 6.66
N LEU A 414 3.61 -13.75 7.52
CA LEU A 414 2.99 -13.81 8.83
C LEU A 414 3.93 -13.23 9.88
N LEU A 415 3.45 -12.27 10.66
CA LEU A 415 4.26 -11.61 11.71
C LEU A 415 3.87 -11.97 13.13
N GLY A 416 2.72 -12.59 13.35
CA GLY A 416 2.21 -12.80 14.71
C GLY A 416 0.71 -13.09 14.76
N TYR A 417 0.15 -13.05 15.97
CA TYR A 417 -1.22 -13.46 16.30
C TYR A 417 -1.77 -12.69 17.54
N PRO A 418 -3.10 -12.51 17.66
CA PRO A 418 -3.78 -11.89 18.80
C PRO A 418 -4.35 -12.92 19.80
N ALA A 419 -4.90 -12.39 20.91
CA ALA A 419 -5.40 -13.14 22.07
C ALA A 419 -6.40 -14.24 21.70
N LEU A 420 -6.12 -15.46 22.16
CA LEU A 420 -6.94 -16.67 21.93
C LEU A 420 -8.35 -16.63 22.52
N TRP A 421 -8.71 -15.63 23.33
CA TRP A 421 -10.00 -15.60 24.01
C TRP A 421 -10.99 -14.66 23.32
N SER A 422 -11.93 -15.29 22.63
CA SER A 422 -13.04 -14.76 21.83
C SER A 422 -12.66 -14.32 20.42
N MET A 423 -13.01 -15.19 19.46
CA MET A 423 -12.93 -15.07 18.00
C MET A 423 -11.59 -15.49 17.40
N ASN A 424 -11.55 -16.75 16.95
CA ASN A 424 -10.83 -17.27 15.78
C ASN A 424 -9.48 -16.60 15.46
N CYS A 425 -8.40 -17.36 15.66
CA CYS A 425 -7.01 -16.98 15.46
C CYS A 425 -6.79 -16.00 14.31
N GLY A 426 -6.52 -14.77 14.67
CA GLY A 426 -6.09 -13.75 13.73
C GLY A 426 -4.62 -13.95 13.37
N VAL A 427 -4.25 -13.96 12.09
CA VAL A 427 -2.82 -13.87 11.74
C VAL A 427 -2.53 -12.48 11.21
N HIS A 428 -1.45 -11.84 11.69
CA HIS A 428 -1.01 -10.53 11.19
C HIS A 428 -0.27 -10.68 9.86
N TYR A 429 -0.83 -10.12 8.79
CA TYR A 429 -0.20 -10.03 7.48
C TYR A 429 0.33 -8.63 7.19
N LEU A 430 1.42 -8.57 6.45
CA LEU A 430 1.94 -7.35 5.83
C LEU A 430 1.81 -7.43 4.31
N THR A 431 0.88 -6.68 3.74
CA THR A 431 0.87 -6.33 2.32
C THR A 431 0.71 -4.82 2.20
N LYS A 432 1.68 -4.13 1.59
CA LYS A 432 1.56 -2.70 1.31
C LYS A 432 0.63 -2.54 0.11
N MET A 433 -0.63 -2.20 0.37
CA MET A 433 -1.47 -1.53 -0.62
C MET A 433 -1.33 -0.03 -0.39
N ASP A 434 -0.60 0.66 -1.28
CA ASP A 434 -0.33 2.09 -1.15
C ASP A 434 -1.66 2.86 -1.06
N ARG A 435 -1.85 3.64 0.03
CA ARG A 435 -3.07 4.44 0.24
C ARG A 435 -2.82 5.85 -0.29
N ASN A 436 -3.89 6.46 -0.81
CA ASN A 436 -3.98 7.84 -1.32
C ASN A 436 -2.98 8.83 -0.70
N ARG A 437 -2.29 9.61 -1.54
CA ARG A 437 -1.31 10.69 -1.20
C ARG A 437 -1.83 11.82 -0.27
N ASN A 438 -3.04 11.72 0.28
CA ASN A 438 -3.69 12.78 1.06
C ASN A 438 -3.68 12.56 2.59
N SER A 439 -3.16 11.44 3.09
CA SER A 439 -2.81 11.32 4.51
C SER A 439 -1.30 11.34 4.61
N GLY A 440 -0.72 12.37 5.23
CA GLY A 440 0.72 12.61 5.37
C GLY A 440 1.52 11.59 6.18
N PHE A 441 1.04 10.33 6.27
CA PHE A 441 1.73 9.18 6.81
C PHE A 441 1.37 7.95 5.97
N PRO A 442 2.33 7.11 5.53
CA PRO A 442 2.03 5.81 4.97
C PRO A 442 1.48 4.92 6.10
N MET A 443 0.15 4.81 6.22
CA MET A 443 -0.44 3.77 7.08
C MET A 443 -0.08 2.41 6.46
N LYS A 444 0.75 1.65 7.18
CA LYS A 444 1.03 0.24 6.89
C LYS A 444 -0.29 -0.52 7.09
N THR A 445 -0.84 -1.14 6.03
CA THR A 445 -2.05 -1.95 6.19
C THR A 445 -1.65 -3.32 6.73
N PHE A 446 -2.00 -3.56 7.99
CA PHE A 446 -1.97 -4.88 8.61
C PHE A 446 -3.35 -5.49 8.47
N PHE A 447 -3.44 -6.75 8.09
CA PHE A 447 -4.70 -7.48 8.00
C PHE A 447 -4.67 -8.60 9.03
N ILE A 448 -5.83 -8.86 9.65
CA ILE A 448 -6.05 -9.99 10.54
C ILE A 448 -7.01 -10.93 9.81
N LEU A 449 -6.59 -12.18 9.56
CA LEU A 449 -7.44 -13.21 8.95
C LEU A 449 -7.71 -14.33 9.92
N ILE A 450 -8.90 -14.93 9.79
CA ILE A 450 -9.27 -16.19 10.42
C ILE A 450 -8.91 -17.33 9.47
N PRO A 451 -8.14 -18.36 9.89
CA PRO A 451 -7.94 -19.55 9.08
C PRO A 451 -9.29 -20.24 8.85
N GLU A 452 -9.60 -20.55 7.59
CA GLU A 452 -10.74 -21.40 7.26
C GLU A 452 -10.40 -22.83 7.68
N ASN A 453 -11.07 -23.34 8.73
CA ASN A 453 -11.12 -24.78 8.95
C ASN A 453 -11.84 -25.41 7.76
N GLU A 454 -11.18 -26.34 7.06
CA GLU A 454 -11.84 -27.27 6.15
C GLU A 454 -12.76 -28.18 6.99
N SER A 455 -13.94 -27.67 7.30
CA SER A 455 -15.03 -28.43 7.92
C SER A 455 -16.35 -28.09 7.22
N GLN A 456 -16.50 -28.58 5.99
CA GLN A 456 -17.59 -29.44 5.50
C GLN A 456 -17.46 -29.71 4.00
#